data_AF-A0A2T0R6E7-F1
#
_entry.id   AF-A0A2T0R6E7-F1
#
_cell.length_a   1.000
_cell.length_b   1.000
_cell.length_c   1.000
_cell.angle_alpha   90.00
_cell.angle_beta   90.00
_cell.angle_gamma   90.00
#
_symmetry.space_group_name_H-M   'P 1'
#
loop_
_entity.id
_entity.type
_entity.pdbx_description
1 polymer ?
#
loop_
_entity_poly.entity_id
_entity_poly.type
_entity_poly.pdbx_seq_one_letter_code
_entity_poly.pdbx_strand_id
1 'polypeptide(L)'
;MTPPTGAAAAQRIEGVVEHGDERGRLLGFPTANLGVHGQDLRDGVWAGLVEVDPGTGRATTHVAAVSVGHRPTYYDRTGERLLEANLLDFSGDLYGRRVIVHLITRLRPQRRSTGSEELVTQLRADVAAVREWAAGAGHSGS
;
A
#
# COMPACT_ATOMS: atom_id res chain seq x y z
N MET A 1 5.59 17.65 -9.40
CA MET A 1 6.90 17.03 -9.24
C MET A 1 6.81 15.64 -9.87
N THR A 2 7.40 15.46 -11.05
CA THR A 2 7.37 14.18 -11.78
C THR A 2 8.28 13.18 -11.06
N PRO A 3 7.88 11.91 -10.85
CA PRO A 3 8.75 10.93 -10.21
C PRO A 3 10.04 10.74 -11.04
N PRO A 4 11.19 10.47 -10.40
CA PRO A 4 12.47 10.35 -11.10
C PRO A 4 12.46 9.15 -12.06
N THR A 5 12.77 9.43 -13.33
CA THR A 5 12.98 8.47 -14.42
C THR A 5 14.25 7.65 -14.14
N GLY A 6 14.12 6.44 -13.59
CA GLY A 6 15.28 5.56 -13.37
C GLY A 6 15.00 4.25 -12.64
N ALA A 7 13.91 4.16 -11.87
CA ALA A 7 13.42 2.87 -11.39
C ALA A 7 12.67 2.13 -12.53
N ALA A 8 12.76 0.80 -12.58
CA ALA A 8 11.86 -0.01 -13.42
C ALA A 8 10.43 0.55 -13.30
N ALA A 9 9.74 0.76 -14.43
CA ALA A 9 8.52 1.56 -14.49
C ALA A 9 7.56 1.14 -13.36
N ALA A 10 7.41 2.02 -12.36
CA ALA A 10 6.57 1.74 -11.22
C ALA A 10 5.14 1.51 -11.72
N GLN A 11 4.49 0.44 -11.25
CA GLN A 11 3.12 0.19 -11.62
C GLN A 11 2.25 1.24 -10.93
N ARG A 12 1.51 2.01 -11.72
CA ARG A 12 0.67 3.13 -11.26
C ARG A 12 -0.78 2.66 -11.16
N ILE A 13 -1.31 2.66 -9.95
CA ILE A 13 -2.70 2.32 -9.65
C ILE A 13 -3.40 3.57 -9.16
N GLU A 14 -4.55 3.88 -9.74
CA GLU A 14 -5.35 5.02 -9.34
C GLU A 14 -6.71 4.56 -8.89
N GLY A 15 -7.21 5.14 -7.79
CA GLY A 15 -8.50 4.75 -7.24
C GLY A 15 -9.00 5.71 -6.18
N VAL A 16 -10.20 5.43 -5.70
CA VAL A 16 -10.79 6.05 -4.52
C VAL A 16 -10.60 5.11 -3.35
N VAL A 17 -10.23 5.63 -2.19
CA VAL A 17 -10.02 4.81 -1.00
C VAL A 17 -11.36 4.32 -0.46
N GLU A 18 -11.46 3.00 -0.33
CA GLU A 18 -12.65 2.28 0.12
C GLU A 18 -12.53 1.82 1.58
N HIS A 19 -13.66 1.49 2.18
CA HIS A 19 -13.70 0.83 3.48
C HIS A 19 -13.31 -0.64 3.34
N GLY A 20 -12.32 -1.08 4.11
CA GLY A 20 -11.89 -2.48 4.21
C GLY A 20 -12.40 -3.15 5.50
N ASP A 21 -11.80 -4.28 5.86
CA ASP A 21 -12.12 -5.03 7.11
C ASP A 21 -11.61 -4.34 8.39
N GLU A 22 -10.99 -3.16 8.29
CA GLU A 22 -10.40 -2.36 9.37
C GLU A 22 -9.42 -3.09 10.32
N ARG A 23 -9.01 -4.32 9.97
CA ARG A 23 -8.12 -5.16 10.78
C ARG A 23 -6.77 -4.52 11.06
N GLY A 24 -6.15 -3.91 10.04
CA GLY A 24 -4.88 -3.19 10.22
C GLY A 24 -5.03 -2.01 11.17
N ARG A 25 -6.15 -1.27 11.09
CA ARG A 25 -6.44 -0.11 11.93
C ARG A 25 -6.49 -0.47 13.41
N LEU A 26 -7.16 -1.58 13.76
CA LEU A 26 -7.23 -2.09 15.13
C LEU A 26 -5.84 -2.50 15.69
N LEU A 27 -4.88 -2.76 14.81
CA LEU A 27 -3.52 -3.16 15.15
C LEU A 27 -2.50 -2.01 15.09
N GLY A 28 -2.96 -0.78 14.81
CA GLY A 28 -2.10 0.41 14.70
C GLY A 28 -1.52 0.65 13.30
N PHE A 29 -1.99 -0.06 12.28
CA PHE A 29 -1.55 0.05 10.89
C PHE A 29 -2.74 0.38 9.97
N PRO A 30 -3.24 1.63 9.98
CA PRO A 30 -4.34 2.01 9.09
C PRO A 30 -3.91 1.85 7.62
N THR A 31 -4.79 1.28 6.79
CA THR A 31 -4.54 1.04 5.37
C THR A 31 -5.60 1.74 4.51
N ALA A 32 -5.14 2.36 3.43
CA ALA A 32 -5.99 2.79 2.33
C ALA A 32 -6.24 1.58 1.42
N ASN A 33 -7.50 1.22 1.25
CA ASN A 33 -7.93 0.07 0.46
C ASN A 33 -8.35 0.52 -0.93
N LEU A 34 -7.84 -0.13 -1.98
CA LEU A 34 -8.24 0.11 -3.36
C LEU A 34 -8.60 -1.23 -4.02
N GLY A 35 -9.83 -1.33 -4.55
CA GLY A 35 -10.19 -2.35 -5.52
C GLY A 35 -9.37 -2.21 -6.81
N VAL A 36 -8.72 -3.29 -7.25
CA VAL A 36 -7.83 -3.31 -8.41
C VAL A 36 -8.29 -4.32 -9.46
N HIS A 37 -9.59 -4.31 -9.75
CA HIS A 37 -10.24 -5.25 -10.68
C HIS A 37 -9.59 -5.22 -12.07
N GLY A 38 -9.26 -6.40 -12.59
CA GLY A 38 -8.70 -6.57 -13.93
C GLY A 38 -7.25 -6.10 -14.10
N GLN A 39 -6.58 -5.66 -13.03
CA GLN A 39 -5.16 -5.30 -13.09
C GLN A 39 -4.28 -6.52 -12.83
N ASP A 40 -3.34 -6.76 -13.74
CA ASP A 40 -2.29 -7.76 -13.56
C ASP A 40 -1.20 -7.20 -12.63
N LEU A 41 -1.45 -7.32 -11.32
CA LEU A 41 -0.51 -6.94 -10.26
C LEU A 41 0.11 -8.21 -9.67
N ARG A 42 1.41 -8.18 -9.41
CA ARG A 42 2.06 -9.32 -8.74
C ARG A 42 1.85 -9.26 -7.23
N ASP A 43 1.25 -10.32 -6.68
CA ASP A 43 1.02 -10.49 -5.25
C ASP A 43 2.30 -10.32 -4.42
N GLY A 44 2.16 -9.62 -3.30
CA GLY A 44 3.25 -9.41 -2.36
C GLY A 44 3.15 -8.09 -1.61
N VAL A 45 4.19 -7.85 -0.82
CA VAL A 45 4.40 -6.56 -0.15
C VAL A 45 5.42 -5.76 -0.92
N TRP A 46 5.09 -4.49 -1.12
CA TRP A 46 5.83 -3.55 -1.93
C TRP A 46 6.17 -2.32 -1.10
N ALA A 47 7.34 -1.76 -1.36
CA ALA A 47 7.64 -0.37 -1.04
C ALA A 47 7.17 0.51 -2.20
N GLY A 48 6.46 1.58 -1.87
CA GLY A 48 5.83 2.44 -2.86
C GLY A 48 5.61 3.87 -2.37
N LEU A 49 5.04 4.67 -3.26
CA LEU A 49 4.60 6.04 -2.97
C LEU A 49 3.09 6.16 -3.17
N VAL A 50 2.44 6.94 -2.32
CA VAL A 50 1.02 7.27 -2.45
C VAL A 50 0.86 8.77 -2.60
N GLU A 51 0.33 9.21 -3.73
CA GLU A 51 -0.14 10.58 -3.92
C GLU A 51 -1.59 10.68 -3.46
N VAL A 52 -1.87 11.63 -2.57
CA VAL A 52 -3.20 11.91 -2.04
C VAL A 52 -3.73 13.20 -2.65
N ASP A 53 -5.00 13.22 -3.06
CA ASP A 53 -5.64 14.31 -3.82
C ASP A 53 -4.82 14.77 -5.05
N PRO A 54 -4.44 13.82 -5.94
CA PRO A 54 -3.60 14.12 -7.09
C PRO A 54 -4.25 15.14 -8.04
N GLY A 55 -3.41 15.99 -8.64
CA GLY A 55 -3.87 17.04 -9.56
C GLY A 55 -4.57 18.22 -8.87
N THR A 56 -4.62 18.26 -7.54
CA THR A 56 -5.14 19.39 -6.76
C THR A 56 -4.00 20.24 -6.19
N GLY A 57 -4.30 21.49 -5.80
CA GLY A 57 -3.34 22.35 -5.08
C GLY A 57 -3.02 21.89 -3.65
N ARG A 58 -3.55 20.75 -3.19
CA ARG A 58 -3.30 20.14 -1.88
C ARG A 58 -2.64 18.76 -1.98
N ALA A 59 -2.14 18.39 -3.15
CA ALA A 59 -1.54 17.08 -3.36
C ALA A 59 -0.35 16.85 -2.43
N THR A 60 -0.32 15.70 -1.75
CA THR A 60 0.80 15.28 -0.89
C THR A 60 1.25 13.88 -1.28
N THR A 61 2.54 13.59 -1.16
CA THR A 61 3.12 12.27 -1.47
C THR A 61 3.70 11.64 -0.23
N HIS A 62 3.34 10.39 0.04
CA HIS A 62 3.75 9.63 1.23
C HIS A 62 4.44 8.34 0.84
N VAL A 63 5.45 7.92 1.61
CA VAL A 63 6.01 6.57 1.51
C VAL A 63 4.99 5.58 2.07
N ALA A 64 4.83 4.43 1.44
CA ALA A 64 3.89 3.42 1.90
C ALA A 64 4.42 1.98 1.81
N ALA A 65 4.02 1.18 2.79
CA ALA A 65 4.02 -0.28 2.68
C ALA A 65 2.71 -0.72 2.02
N VAL A 66 2.82 -1.37 0.87
CA VAL A 66 1.65 -1.74 0.05
C VAL A 66 1.54 -3.26 -0.05
N SER A 67 0.46 -3.83 0.46
CA SER A 67 0.11 -5.24 0.23
C SER A 67 -0.78 -5.36 -1.00
N VAL A 68 -0.40 -6.24 -1.91
CA VAL A 68 -1.21 -6.66 -3.05
C VAL A 68 -1.54 -8.13 -2.88
N GLY A 69 -2.82 -8.45 -2.86
CA GLY A 69 -3.28 -9.81 -2.73
C GLY A 69 -4.76 -9.97 -3.03
N HIS A 70 -5.34 -11.04 -2.50
CA HIS A 70 -6.73 -11.39 -2.68
C HIS A 70 -7.45 -11.37 -1.34
N ARG A 71 -8.65 -10.79 -1.28
CA ARG A 71 -9.50 -10.93 -0.11
C ARG A 71 -10.01 -12.38 -0.07
N PRO A 72 -9.82 -13.12 1.04
CA PRO A 72 -10.41 -14.43 1.17
C PRO A 72 -11.94 -14.26 1.18
N THR A 73 -12.61 -14.67 0.11
CA THR A 73 -14.07 -14.75 0.12
C THR A 73 -14.48 -16.18 0.47
N TYR A 74 -15.62 -16.32 1.14
CA TYR A 74 -16.14 -17.64 1.56
C TYR A 74 -16.46 -18.54 0.36
N TYR A 75 -16.70 -17.96 -0.82
CA TYR A 75 -17.21 -18.64 -2.00
C TYR A 75 -16.22 -18.73 -3.16
N ASP A 76 -15.16 -17.92 -3.19
CA ASP A 76 -14.24 -17.89 -4.34
C ASP A 76 -12.76 -17.93 -3.92
N ARG A 77 -12.03 -18.88 -4.52
CA ARG A 77 -10.58 -19.06 -4.31
C ARG A 77 -9.76 -18.00 -5.06
N THR A 78 -10.37 -17.27 -5.99
CA THR A 78 -9.72 -16.19 -6.76
C THR A 78 -10.14 -14.79 -6.31
N GLY A 79 -10.88 -14.67 -5.19
CA GLY A 79 -11.60 -13.50 -4.68
C GLY A 79 -10.99 -12.12 -4.96
N GLU A 80 -11.83 -11.08 -4.95
CA GLU A 80 -11.47 -9.73 -5.43
C GLU A 80 -10.07 -9.28 -4.99
N ARG A 81 -9.30 -8.87 -6.00
CA ARG A 81 -7.93 -8.40 -5.81
C ARG A 81 -7.97 -7.05 -5.10
N LEU A 82 -7.22 -6.96 -4.01
CA LEU A 82 -7.17 -5.81 -3.14
C LEU A 82 -5.74 -5.28 -3.06
N LEU A 83 -5.62 -3.96 -3.09
CA LEU A 83 -4.41 -3.25 -2.72
C LEU A 83 -4.66 -2.54 -1.39
N GLU A 84 -3.80 -2.79 -0.41
CA GLU A 84 -3.84 -2.17 0.92
C GLU A 84 -2.56 -1.37 1.14
N ALA A 85 -2.65 -0.04 1.19
CA ALA A 85 -1.50 0.84 1.39
C ALA A 85 -1.47 1.43 2.81
N ASN A 86 -0.47 1.07 3.60
CA ASN A 86 -0.16 1.74 4.87
C ASN A 86 0.81 2.90 4.59
N LEU A 87 0.30 4.13 4.61
CA LEU A 87 1.11 5.34 4.46
C LEU A 87 1.90 5.57 5.76
N LEU A 88 3.22 5.60 5.66
CA LEU A 88 4.10 5.84 6.79
C LEU A 88 3.97 7.29 7.25
N ASP A 89 3.93 7.48 8.57
CA ASP A 89 3.88 8.78 9.25
C ASP A 89 2.66 9.66 8.89
N PHE A 90 1.70 9.11 8.13
CA PHE A 90 0.44 9.76 7.81
C PHE A 90 -0.55 9.66 8.97
N SER A 91 -1.25 10.77 9.23
CA SER A 91 -2.39 10.81 10.14
C SER A 91 -3.57 11.49 9.46
N GLY A 92 -4.77 10.94 9.66
CA GLY A 92 -6.01 11.45 9.07
C GLY A 92 -6.89 10.35 8.49
N ASP A 93 -7.97 10.79 7.85
CA ASP A 93 -8.89 9.92 7.12
C ASP A 93 -8.66 10.08 5.60
N LEU A 94 -8.62 8.94 4.92
CA LEU A 94 -8.48 8.86 3.47
C LEU A 94 -9.74 8.35 2.78
N TYR A 95 -10.74 7.85 3.51
CA TYR A 95 -11.95 7.30 2.90
C TYR A 95 -12.62 8.30 1.95
N GLY A 96 -12.97 7.81 0.76
CA GLY A 96 -13.56 8.63 -0.30
C GLY A 96 -12.60 9.58 -1.02
N ARG A 97 -11.32 9.66 -0.62
CA ARG A 97 -10.32 10.47 -1.33
C ARG A 97 -9.74 9.71 -2.51
N ARG A 98 -9.40 10.45 -3.56
CA ARG A 98 -8.68 9.94 -4.73
C ARG A 98 -7.20 9.85 -4.40
N VAL A 99 -6.59 8.73 -4.75
CA VAL A 99 -5.15 8.49 -4.56
C VAL A 99 -4.53 7.82 -5.79
N ILE A 100 -3.22 8.02 -5.95
CA ILE A 100 -2.40 7.24 -6.88
C ILE A 100 -1.36 6.48 -6.07
N VAL A 101 -1.30 5.17 -6.25
CA VAL A 101 -0.29 4.28 -5.66
C VAL A 101 0.73 3.90 -6.73
N HIS A 102 2.01 4.08 -6.41
CA HIS A 102 3.14 3.64 -7.23
C HIS A 102 3.81 2.44 -6.56
N LEU A 103 3.70 1.26 -7.18
CA LEU A 103 4.42 0.05 -6.75
C LEU A 103 5.83 0.08 -7.32
N ILE A 104 6.84 0.27 -6.47
CA ILE A 104 8.23 0.49 -6.92
C ILE A 104 9.07 -0.76 -6.70
N THR A 105 9.19 -1.23 -5.46
CA THR A 105 10.05 -2.37 -5.13
C THR A 105 9.26 -3.44 -4.40
N ARG A 106 9.21 -4.66 -4.95
CA ARG A 106 8.61 -5.81 -4.27
C ARG A 106 9.58 -6.32 -3.20
N LEU A 107 9.20 -6.20 -1.93
CA LEU A 107 10.00 -6.60 -0.79
C LEU A 107 9.89 -8.10 -0.52
N ARG A 108 8.68 -8.66 -0.62
CA ARG A 108 8.45 -10.09 -0.38
C ARG A 108 7.17 -10.61 -1.03
N PRO A 109 7.04 -11.94 -1.23
CA PRO A 109 5.77 -12.56 -1.57
C PRO A 109 4.69 -12.38 -0.52
N GLN A 110 3.43 -12.54 -0.93
CA GLN A 110 2.28 -12.54 -0.01
C GLN A 110 2.38 -13.79 0.87
N ARG A 111 2.09 -13.62 2.16
CA ARG A 111 2.08 -14.70 3.15
C ARG A 111 0.80 -14.59 3.96
N ARG A 112 0.11 -15.71 4.16
CA ARG A 112 -1.00 -15.79 5.12
C ARG A 112 -0.44 -15.85 6.53
N SER A 113 -0.91 -14.98 7.41
CA SER A 113 -0.65 -15.05 8.84
C SER A 113 -1.54 -16.13 9.46
N THR A 114 -1.01 -16.88 10.40
CA THR A 114 -1.76 -17.93 11.14
C THR A 114 -2.45 -17.39 12.39
N GLY A 115 -2.18 -16.14 12.77
CA GLY A 115 -2.80 -15.44 13.89
C GLY A 115 -2.47 -13.94 13.93
N SER A 116 -3.08 -13.21 14.86
CA SER A 116 -2.94 -11.75 15.00
C SER A 116 -1.53 -11.31 15.41
N GLU A 117 -0.85 -12.06 16.28
CA GLU A 117 0.51 -11.72 16.72
C GLU A 117 1.54 -11.85 15.59
N GLU A 118 1.43 -12.92 14.79
CA GLU A 118 2.26 -13.12 13.59
C GLU A 118 2.00 -12.00 12.57
N LEU A 119 0.72 -11.60 12.40
CA LEU A 119 0.36 -10.48 11.53
C LEU A 119 1.02 -9.17 11.99
N VAL A 120 0.94 -8.83 13.27
CA VAL A 120 1.57 -7.61 13.81
C VAL A 120 3.09 -7.64 13.62
N THR A 121 3.71 -8.78 13.91
CA THR A 121 5.16 -8.95 13.75
C THR A 121 5.57 -8.73 12.30
N GLN A 122 4.83 -9.32 11.36
CA GLN A 122 5.07 -9.16 9.94
C GLN A 122 4.86 -7.72 9.47
N LEU A 123 3.78 -7.05 9.90
CA LEU A 123 3.51 -5.65 9.53
C LEU A 123 4.63 -4.71 10.03
N ARG A 124 5.14 -4.93 11.24
CA ARG A 124 6.28 -4.17 11.77
C ARG A 124 7.54 -4.36 10.93
N ALA A 125 7.84 -5.61 10.56
CA ALA A 125 8.99 -5.93 9.71
C ALA A 125 8.85 -5.29 8.32
N ASP A 126 7.64 -5.30 7.75
CA ASP A 126 7.35 -4.70 6.45
C ASP A 126 7.56 -3.17 6.49
N VAL A 127 7.05 -2.49 7.52
CA VAL A 127 7.26 -1.05 7.70
C VAL A 127 8.75 -0.72 7.88
N ALA A 128 9.49 -1.51 8.65
CA ALA A 128 10.93 -1.32 8.83
C ALA A 128 11.69 -1.45 7.49
N ALA A 129 11.39 -2.48 6.70
CA ALA A 129 12.00 -2.68 5.38
C ALA A 129 11.67 -1.55 4.40
N VAL A 130 10.44 -1.00 4.45
CA VAL A 130 10.08 0.17 3.65
C VAL A 130 10.84 1.42 4.08
N ARG A 131 11.09 1.63 5.38
CA ARG A 131 11.92 2.74 5.86
C ARG A 131 13.36 2.62 5.38
N GLU A 132 13.93 1.42 5.44
CA GLU A 132 15.28 1.16 4.91
C GLU A 132 15.36 1.43 3.40
N TRP A 133 14.36 0.96 2.64
CA TRP A 133 14.24 1.24 1.21
C TRP A 133 14.15 2.74 0.93
N ALA A 134 13.33 3.47 1.67
CA ALA A 134 13.13 4.90 1.47
C ALA A 134 14.42 5.69 1.75
N ALA A 135 15.13 5.35 2.84
CA ALA A 135 16.41 5.95 3.19
C ALA A 135 17.49 5.70 2.12
N GLY A 136 17.59 4.46 1.61
CA GLY A 136 18.56 4.10 0.57
C GLY A 136 18.28 4.74 -0.79
N ALA A 137 17.02 5.07 -1.09
CA ALA A 137 16.61 5.66 -2.36
C ALA A 137 16.49 7.20 -2.33
N GLY A 138 16.76 7.85 -1.19
CA GLY A 138 16.63 9.30 -1.03
C GLY A 138 15.18 9.80 -0.98
N HIS A 139 14.22 8.91 -0.74
CA HIS A 139 12.81 9.28 -0.53
C HIS A 139 12.62 9.67 0.94
N SER A 140 13.04 10.88 1.32
CA SER A 140 12.73 11.44 2.64
C SER A 140 11.28 11.91 2.68
N GLY A 141 10.45 11.34 3.56
CA GLY A 141 9.08 11.78 3.78
C GLY A 141 9.04 13.26 4.13
N SER A 142 8.17 14.03 3.45
CA SER A 142 7.90 15.44 3.74
C SER A 142 6.68 15.60 4.62
#